data_AF-A0A8E0V6Z8-F1
#
_entry.id   AF-A0A8E0V6Z8-F1
#
_cell.length_a   1.000
_cell.length_b   1.000
_cell.length_c   1.000
_cell.angle_alpha   90.00
_cell.angle_beta   90.00
_cell.angle_gamma   90.00
#
_symmetry.space_group_name_H-M   'P 1'
#
loop_
_entity.id
_entity.type
_entity.pdbx_description
1 polymer ?
#
loop_
_entity_poly.entity_id
_entity_poly.type
_entity_poly.pdbx_seq_one_letter_code
_entity_poly.pdbx_strand_id
1 'polypeptide(L)' 'QQPGGSYRISVRTAKGVDACAIARRLGGGGHARAAGCELLGNLENTKNAILAEVEAELDAPQEDA' A
#
# COMPACT_ATOMS: atom_id res chain seq x y z
N GLN A 1 -2.26 -6.23 -14.02
CA GLN A 1 -0.98 -5.91 -14.67
C GLN A 1 -1.25 -4.90 -15.77
N GLN A 2 -0.44 -3.85 -15.88
CA GLN A 2 -0.48 -2.86 -16.96
C GLN A 2 0.33 -3.37 -18.18
N PRO A 3 0.07 -2.85 -19.39
CA PRO A 3 0.82 -3.20 -20.60
C PRO A 3 2.34 -2.95 -20.52
N GLY A 4 2.84 -2.23 -19.52
CA GLY A 4 4.27 -1.97 -19.29
C GLY A 4 4.95 -2.89 -18.26
N GLY A 5 4.29 -3.96 -17.81
CA GLY A 5 4.87 -4.86 -16.79
C GLY A 5 4.84 -4.28 -15.37
N SER A 6 4.04 -3.25 -15.13
CA SER A 6 3.76 -2.73 -13.80
C SER A 6 2.41 -3.25 -13.27
N TYR A 7 2.21 -3.11 -11.97
CA TYR A 7 0.99 -3.46 -11.26
C TYR A 7 0.49 -2.23 -10.51
N ARG A 8 -0.75 -1.83 -10.79
CA ARG A 8 -1.45 -0.82 -10.00
C ARG A 8 -2.08 -1.49 -8.79
N ILE A 9 -1.76 -0.98 -7.61
CA ILE A 9 -2.29 -1.44 -6.34
C ILE A 9 -3.23 -0.37 -5.81
N SER A 10 -4.45 -0.79 -5.47
CA SER A 10 -5.43 0.05 -4.80
C SER A 10 -5.58 -0.44 -3.36
N VAL A 11 -5.26 0.43 -2.40
CA VAL A 11 -5.36 0.14 -0.97
C VAL A 11 -6.64 0.79 -0.44
N ARG A 12 -7.37 0.04 0.38
CA ARG A 12 -8.55 0.48 1.11
C ARG A 12 -8.43 -0.03 2.53
N THR A 13 -8.67 0.83 3.51
CA THR A 13 -8.50 0.49 4.92
C THR A 13 -9.76 0.82 5.72
N ALA A 14 -9.94 0.09 6.83
CA ALA A 14 -10.91 0.44 7.85
C ALA A 14 -10.40 1.62 8.71
N LYS A 15 -11.20 2.06 9.68
CA LYS A 15 -10.70 3.01 10.70
C LYS A 15 -9.53 2.38 11.46
N GLY A 16 -8.57 3.21 11.88
CA GLY A 16 -7.37 2.79 12.61
C GLY A 16 -6.16 2.43 11.75
N VAL A 17 -6.31 2.33 10.43
CA VAL A 17 -5.19 2.01 9.51
C VAL A 17 -5.11 3.04 8.40
N ASP A 18 -3.94 3.64 8.19
CA ASP A 18 -3.72 4.66 7.15
C ASP A 18 -3.28 4.04 5.82
N ALA A 19 -4.21 4.01 4.85
CA ALA A 19 -3.92 3.56 3.48
C ALA A 19 -2.87 4.43 2.77
N CYS A 20 -2.85 5.74 3.05
CA CYS A 20 -1.90 6.68 2.47
C CYS A 20 -0.49 6.43 3.00
N ALA A 21 -0.34 6.09 4.29
CA ALA A 21 0.96 5.72 4.86
C ALA A 21 1.57 4.50 4.14
N ILE A 22 0.77 3.43 3.96
CA ILE A 22 1.18 2.23 3.20
C ILE A 22 1.58 2.61 1.77
N ALA A 23 0.73 3.34 1.04
CA ALA A 23 1.00 3.67 -0.35
C ALA A 23 2.20 4.61 -0.52
N ARG A 24 2.43 5.55 0.41
CA ARG A 24 3.56 6.50 0.37
C ARG A 24 4.91 5.80 0.49
N ARG A 25 5.03 4.77 1.33
CA ARG A 25 6.27 3.99 1.46
C ARG A 25 6.67 3.28 0.16
N LEU A 26 5.71 3.09 -0.74
CA LEU A 26 5.88 2.50 -2.06
C LEU A 26 5.90 3.52 -3.20
N GLY A 27 6.08 4.81 -2.89
CA GLY A 27 6.12 5.89 -3.89
C GLY A 27 4.74 6.29 -4.44
N GLY A 28 3.66 5.84 -3.82
CA GLY A 28 2.29 6.24 -4.14
C GLY A 28 1.73 7.30 -3.19
N GLY A 29 0.40 7.35 -3.09
CA GLY A 29 -0.29 8.27 -2.19
C GLY A 29 -1.82 8.24 -2.32
N GLY A 30 -2.49 9.10 -1.54
CA GLY A 30 -3.94 9.23 -1.54
C GLY A 30 -4.47 9.76 -0.21
N HIS A 31 -5.60 9.21 0.22
CA HIS A 31 -6.28 9.55 1.47
C HIS A 31 -6.11 8.44 2.50
N ALA A 32 -6.30 8.78 3.79
CA ALA A 32 -6.14 7.85 4.91
C ALA A 32 -6.94 6.54 4.78
N ARG A 33 -8.07 6.53 4.05
CA ARG A 33 -8.88 5.32 3.82
C ARG A 33 -8.79 4.73 2.42
N ALA A 34 -8.14 5.44 1.49
CA ALA A 34 -8.09 5.06 0.09
C ALA A 34 -6.87 5.67 -0.58
N ALA A 35 -5.92 4.83 -0.94
CA ALA A 35 -4.68 5.22 -1.59
C ALA A 35 -4.30 4.22 -2.68
N GLY A 36 -3.24 4.53 -3.42
CA GLY A 36 -2.70 3.61 -4.41
C GLY A 36 -1.25 3.90 -4.75
N CYS A 37 -0.58 2.87 -5.27
CA CYS A 37 0.76 2.93 -5.80
C CYS A 37 0.85 2.09 -7.08
N GLU A 38 1.92 2.27 -7.83
CA GLU A 38 2.23 1.45 -9.00
C GLU A 38 3.64 0.89 -8.84
N LEU A 39 3.77 -0.43 -8.91
CA LEU A 39 5.05 -1.12 -8.76
C LEU A 39 5.42 -1.82 -10.06
N LEU A 40 6.66 -1.63 -10.51
CA LEU A 40 7.22 -2.33 -11.65
C LEU A 40 7.75 -3.70 -11.22
N GLY A 41 7.46 -4.75 -11.98
CA GLY A 41 8.00 -6.08 -11.72
C GLY A 41 6.97 -7.19 -11.93
N ASN A 42 7.25 -8.36 -11.36
CA ASN A 42 6.33 -9.49 -11.42
C ASN A 42 5.30 -9.44 -10.27
N LEU A 43 4.30 -10.32 -10.35
CA LEU A 43 3.22 -10.40 -9.36
C LEU A 43 3.72 -10.73 -7.95
N GLU A 44 4.74 -11.58 -7.84
CA GLU A 44 5.26 -12.07 -6.56
C GLU A 44 6.00 -10.97 -5.80
N ASN A 45 6.91 -10.26 -6.47
CA ASN A 45 7.60 -9.11 -5.89
C ASN A 45 6.62 -8.02 -5.50
N THR A 46 5.62 -7.77 -6.34
CA THR A 46 4.56 -6.79 -6.04
C THR A 46 3.80 -7.18 -4.77
N LYS A 47 3.38 -8.45 -4.66
CA LYS A 47 2.65 -8.93 -3.47
C LYS A 47 3.49 -8.83 -2.21
N ASN A 48 4.75 -9.29 -2.26
CA ASN A 48 5.64 -9.26 -1.10
C ASN A 48 5.92 -7.83 -0.62
N ALA A 49 6.13 -6.89 -1.57
CA ALA A 49 6.30 -5.48 -1.23
C ALA A 49 5.06 -4.89 -0.55
N ILE A 50 3.85 -5.17 -1.06
CA ILE A 50 2.62 -4.70 -0.42
C ILE A 50 2.44 -5.30 0.98
N LEU A 51 2.66 -6.61 1.13
CA LEU A 51 2.46 -7.30 2.40
C LEU A 51 3.39 -6.76 3.48
N ALA A 52 4.67 -6.55 3.16
CA ALA A 52 5.64 -5.99 4.10
C ALA A 52 5.22 -4.60 4.60
N GLU A 53 4.72 -3.73 3.72
CA GLU A 53 4.31 -2.38 4.09
C GLU A 53 2.99 -2.33 4.87
N VAL A 54 2.09 -3.30 4.63
CA VAL A 54 0.86 -3.48 5.40
C VAL A 54 1.17 -4.01 6.78
N GLU A 55 2.04 -5.02 6.91
CA GLU A 55 2.50 -5.54 8.21
C GLU A 55 3.15 -4.43 9.04
N ALA A 56 4.04 -3.64 8.43
CA ALA A 56 4.67 -2.50 9.10
C ALA A 56 3.65 -1.44 9.57
N GLU A 57 2.56 -1.22 8.83
CA GLU A 57 1.49 -0.29 9.26
C GLU A 57 0.67 -0.84 10.43
N LEU A 58 0.45 -2.15 10.46
CA LEU A 58 -0.34 -2.81 11.50
C LEU A 58 0.45 -2.97 12.81
N ASP A 59 1.77 -3.15 12.71
CA ASP A 59 2.67 -3.24 13.87
C ASP A 59 3.03 -1.87 14.46
N ALA A 60 2.86 -0.79 13.69
CA ALA A 60 3.02 0.56 14.20
C ALA A 60 1.94 0.87 15.25
N PRO A 61 2.27 1.52 16.38
CA PRO A 61 1.27 1.90 17.38
C PRO A 61 0.24 2.82 16.72
N GLN A 62 -0.99 2.31 16.61
CA GLN A 62 -2.10 3.04 16.03
C GLN A 62 -2.50 4.17 16.99
N GLU A 63 -2.44 5.42 16.52
CA GLU A 63 -3.08 6.53 17.23
C GLU A 63 -4.60 6.36 17.09
N ASP A 64 -5.23 5.84 18.13
CA ASP A 64 -6.68 5.88 18.30
C ASP A 64 -7.13 7.35 18.29
N ALA A 65 -7.70 7.79 17.17
CA ALA A 65 -8.31 9.10 17.00
C ALA A 65 -9.81 9.10 17.36
#